data_AF-A0AAU4Y5F6-F1
#
_entry.id   AF-A0AAU4Y5F6-F1
#
_cell.length_a   1.000
_cell.length_b   1.000
_cell.length_c   1.000
_cell.angle_alpha   90.00
_cell.angle_beta   90.00
_cell.angle_gamma   90.00
#
_symmetry.space_group_name_H-M   'P 1'
#
loop_
_entity.id
_entity.type
_entity.pdbx_description
1 polymer ?
#
loop_
_entity_poly.entity_id
_entity_poly.type
_entity_poly.pdbx_seq_one_letter_code
_entity_poly.pdbx_strand_id
1 'polypeptide(L)'
;MRAARLSVVTAVTAVTALTAVTGCTSKSDAKGGDRVINVTATDAKCETSKKEISAGHLELAIENKGSKVTEVYILFPDDRIVSERENIGPGTKQRVTAEVKAGDYRIACKPGMKGTGIRQDLKVTGGSVAKRDPRLDKAVAAYREYAQEQADATLPLVATFVKAVKAGDVEAAKAAYAPSRIGWERTEPVAESFGDIDPKVDVRADGLEAGQTWTGWHRLEKALWQDKKITAAEKTLADQLTTDLTDWQKRVGKAEITPTSMANGAKELLDEVATGKVTGEEERYSHTDLVDFKANVEGAQKSYELLKPVAAENDAALVTELDKQFAALNTLLDKYRPNTTSYAFTSYDKVGAAGRKELSDAVNALAEPLSKLAAAVAK
;
A
#
# COMPACT_ATOMS: atom_id res chain seq x y z
N MET A 1 -55.01 -21.38 59.43
CA MET A 1 -55.41 -20.48 58.33
C MET A 1 -54.26 -19.53 58.03
N ARG A 2 -54.06 -19.25 56.73
CA ARG A 2 -52.88 -18.66 56.09
C ARG A 2 -52.38 -17.34 56.71
N ALA A 3 -51.06 -17.14 56.68
CA ALA A 3 -50.45 -15.83 56.43
C ALA A 3 -49.07 -16.04 55.78
N ALA A 4 -48.98 -15.72 54.50
CA ALA A 4 -47.78 -15.81 53.68
C ALA A 4 -46.85 -14.62 53.95
N ARG A 5 -45.53 -14.88 53.92
CA ARG A 5 -44.46 -13.89 54.11
C ARG A 5 -44.07 -13.26 52.78
N LEU A 6 -43.88 -11.94 52.77
CA LEU A 6 -43.25 -11.16 51.72
C LEU A 6 -42.01 -10.44 52.28
N SER A 7 -40.90 -10.69 51.59
CA SER A 7 -39.80 -9.79 51.19
C SER A 7 -39.11 -8.85 52.19
N VAL A 8 -37.79 -9.00 52.33
CA VAL A 8 -36.84 -7.89 52.21
C VAL A 8 -35.62 -8.36 51.40
N VAL A 9 -35.32 -7.63 50.32
CA VAL A 9 -34.15 -7.73 49.46
C VAL A 9 -33.11 -6.73 49.98
N THR A 10 -31.85 -7.15 50.11
CA THR A 10 -30.71 -6.24 50.31
C THR A 10 -29.56 -6.65 49.39
N ALA A 11 -28.96 -5.62 48.77
CA ALA A 11 -28.06 -5.63 47.64
C ALA A 11 -26.69 -6.30 47.86
N VAL A 12 -26.13 -6.85 46.78
CA VAL A 12 -24.68 -7.09 46.62
C VAL A 12 -24.23 -6.43 45.32
N THR A 13 -23.29 -5.51 45.45
CA THR A 13 -22.57 -4.79 44.40
C THR A 13 -21.79 -5.74 43.50
N ALA A 14 -22.03 -5.69 42.19
CA ALA A 14 -21.23 -6.39 41.17
C ALA A 14 -20.11 -5.48 40.64
N VAL A 15 -18.87 -5.91 40.82
CA VAL A 15 -17.67 -5.32 40.21
C VAL A 15 -17.59 -5.80 38.76
N THR A 16 -17.66 -4.87 37.81
CA THR A 16 -17.45 -5.13 36.39
C THR A 16 -15.99 -5.40 36.10
N ALA A 17 -15.69 -6.62 35.64
CA ALA A 17 -14.37 -7.02 35.16
C ALA A 17 -14.04 -6.33 33.83
N LEU A 18 -12.91 -5.61 33.77
CA LEU A 18 -12.28 -5.19 32.54
C LEU A 18 -11.64 -6.41 31.87
N THR A 19 -12.20 -6.87 30.76
CA THR A 19 -11.51 -7.78 29.83
C THR A 19 -10.56 -6.96 28.97
N ALA A 20 -9.27 -7.02 29.29
CA ALA A 20 -8.21 -6.58 28.39
C ALA A 20 -8.19 -7.50 27.16
N VAL A 21 -8.49 -6.94 25.98
CA VAL A 21 -8.26 -7.61 24.70
C VAL A 21 -6.76 -7.54 24.41
N THR A 22 -6.01 -8.50 24.94
CA THR A 22 -4.65 -8.76 24.48
C THR A 22 -4.75 -9.40 23.10
N GLY A 23 -4.51 -8.63 22.04
CA GLY A 23 -4.31 -9.16 20.70
C GLY A 23 -3.17 -10.18 20.72
N CYS A 24 -3.51 -11.44 20.46
CA CYS A 24 -2.54 -12.52 20.35
C CYS A 24 -1.66 -12.27 19.13
N THR A 25 -0.50 -11.65 19.32
CA THR A 25 0.57 -11.68 18.34
C THR A 25 1.15 -13.09 18.35
N SER A 26 0.99 -13.80 17.25
CA SER A 26 1.62 -15.10 17.05
C SER A 26 3.15 -14.92 17.14
N LYS A 27 3.76 -15.38 18.23
CA LYS A 27 5.22 -15.47 18.37
C LYS A 27 5.75 -16.52 17.41
N SER A 28 6.17 -16.07 16.22
CA SER A 28 6.92 -16.89 15.28
C SER A 28 8.41 -16.91 15.69
N ASP A 29 8.75 -17.71 16.69
CA ASP A 29 10.14 -18.03 17.06
C ASP A 29 10.76 -18.97 16.01
N ALA A 30 11.06 -18.44 14.82
CA ALA A 30 11.87 -19.15 13.83
C ALA A 30 13.34 -18.86 14.10
N LYS A 31 14.08 -19.85 14.62
CA LYS A 31 15.55 -19.87 14.57
C LYS A 31 15.99 -19.68 13.12
N GLY A 32 16.82 -18.66 12.87
CA GLY A 32 17.16 -18.19 11.53
C GLY A 32 17.74 -19.28 10.65
N GLY A 33 17.00 -19.67 9.62
CA GLY A 33 17.52 -20.50 8.53
C GLY A 33 18.49 -19.71 7.65
N ASP A 34 19.20 -20.40 6.76
CA ASP A 34 20.20 -19.79 5.87
C ASP A 34 19.64 -18.67 4.98
N ARG A 35 18.33 -18.65 4.74
CA ARG A 35 17.62 -17.68 3.91
C ARG A 35 17.01 -16.47 4.66
N VAL A 36 17.24 -16.36 5.97
CA VAL A 36 16.67 -15.28 6.81
C VAL A 36 17.74 -14.26 7.17
N ILE A 37 17.41 -12.97 7.02
CA ILE A 37 18.20 -11.82 7.51
C ILE A 37 17.39 -11.18 8.64
N ASN A 38 17.91 -11.20 9.86
CA ASN A 38 17.30 -10.45 10.95
C ASN A 38 17.65 -8.97 10.77
N VAL A 39 16.64 -8.09 10.85
CA VAL A 39 16.78 -6.65 10.74
C VAL A 39 16.31 -6.03 12.05
N THR A 40 17.21 -5.40 12.80
CA THR A 40 16.87 -4.59 13.97
C THR A 40 16.86 -3.12 13.57
N ALA A 41 15.67 -2.55 13.44
CA ALA A 41 15.48 -1.13 13.15
C ALA A 41 15.40 -0.33 14.46
N THR A 42 16.09 0.80 14.51
CA THR A 42 16.02 1.78 15.60
C THR A 42 15.99 3.19 15.01
N ASP A 43 15.81 4.21 15.84
CA ASP A 43 15.78 5.60 15.37
C ASP A 43 17.10 6.08 14.73
N ALA A 44 18.22 5.39 15.00
CA ALA A 44 19.56 5.79 14.53
C ALA A 44 20.36 4.67 13.84
N LYS A 45 19.87 3.42 13.86
CA LYS A 45 20.56 2.26 13.28
C LYS A 45 19.60 1.32 12.55
N CYS A 46 20.13 0.68 11.52
CA CYS A 46 19.52 -0.45 10.82
C CYS A 46 20.54 -1.60 10.87
N GLU A 47 20.41 -2.53 11.83
CA GLU A 47 21.37 -3.61 12.02
C GLU A 47 20.89 -4.89 11.32
N THR A 48 21.71 -5.47 10.44
CA THR A 48 21.38 -6.71 9.72
C THR A 48 22.27 -7.86 10.18
N SER A 49 21.71 -9.07 10.34
CA SER A 49 22.48 -10.23 10.76
C SER A 49 23.40 -10.82 9.68
N LYS A 50 23.21 -10.41 8.42
CA LYS A 50 23.99 -10.87 7.27
C LYS A 50 24.25 -9.71 6.32
N LYS A 51 25.43 -9.70 5.71
CA LYS A 51 25.83 -8.78 4.63
C LYS A 51 25.97 -9.48 3.28
N GLU A 52 25.91 -10.81 3.28
CA GLU A 52 25.96 -11.64 2.08
C GLU A 52 24.91 -12.76 2.18
N ILE A 53 24.27 -13.08 1.06
CA ILE A 53 23.31 -14.17 0.95
C ILE A 53 23.25 -14.70 -0.49
N SER A 54 22.81 -15.94 -0.72
CA SER A 54 22.64 -16.45 -2.08
C SER A 54 21.43 -15.84 -2.82
N ALA A 55 21.40 -15.87 -4.14
CA ALA A 55 20.25 -15.49 -4.95
C ALA A 55 19.03 -16.41 -4.69
N GLY A 56 17.83 -15.92 -4.99
CA GLY A 56 16.54 -16.59 -4.79
C GLY A 56 15.69 -15.96 -3.69
N HIS A 57 14.73 -16.71 -3.15
CA HIS A 57 13.81 -16.22 -2.11
C HIS A 57 14.52 -16.05 -0.76
N LEU A 58 14.49 -14.85 -0.19
CA LEU A 58 14.98 -14.56 1.15
C LEU A 58 13.86 -13.98 2.00
N GLU A 59 14.08 -13.94 3.31
CA GLU A 59 13.16 -13.29 4.24
C GLU A 59 13.89 -12.27 5.11
N LEU A 60 13.32 -11.07 5.23
CA LEU A 60 13.68 -10.12 6.27
C LEU A 60 12.82 -10.38 7.51
N ALA A 61 13.44 -10.76 8.62
CA ALA A 61 12.79 -10.83 9.93
C ALA A 61 13.04 -9.51 10.67
N ILE A 62 12.07 -8.61 10.59
CA ILE A 62 12.20 -7.23 11.05
C ILE A 62 11.68 -7.10 12.48
N GLU A 63 12.44 -6.41 13.32
CA GLU A 63 12.03 -5.96 14.65
C GLU A 63 12.28 -4.46 14.76
N ASN A 64 11.22 -3.68 15.00
CA ASN A 64 11.34 -2.25 15.28
C ASN A 64 11.55 -2.04 16.78
N LYS A 65 12.78 -1.68 17.17
CA LYS A 65 13.16 -1.27 18.54
C LYS A 65 13.30 0.24 18.69
N GLY A 66 12.96 1.01 17.66
CA GLY A 66 12.89 2.47 17.70
C GLY A 66 11.65 2.97 18.43
N SER A 67 11.57 4.29 18.56
CA SER A 67 10.41 4.99 19.11
C SER A 67 9.42 5.45 18.03
N LYS A 68 9.83 5.41 16.75
CA LYS A 68 9.03 5.83 15.60
C LYS A 68 8.48 4.63 14.83
N VAL A 69 7.37 4.84 14.12
CA VAL A 69 6.99 3.97 13.00
C VAL A 69 8.13 3.97 11.98
N THR A 70 8.49 2.81 11.44
CA THR A 70 9.55 2.67 10.43
C THR A 70 9.04 1.90 9.23
N GLU A 71 9.70 2.11 8.11
CA GLU A 71 9.68 1.20 6.97
C GLU A 71 11.01 0.47 6.86
N VAL A 72 11.01 -0.69 6.21
CA VAL A 72 12.23 -1.41 5.83
C VAL A 72 12.18 -1.80 4.36
N TYR A 73 13.24 -1.49 3.63
CA TYR A 73 13.34 -1.70 2.18
C TYR A 73 14.50 -2.65 1.84
N ILE A 74 14.34 -3.37 0.73
CA ILE A 74 15.43 -3.89 -0.09
C ILE A 74 15.50 -3.01 -1.34
N LEU A 75 16.64 -2.38 -1.56
CA LEU A 75 16.85 -1.43 -2.65
C LEU A 75 17.94 -1.90 -3.60
N PHE A 76 17.77 -1.58 -4.88
CA PHE A 76 18.87 -1.56 -5.83
C PHE A 76 19.85 -0.41 -5.50
N PRO A 77 21.09 -0.42 -6.04
CA PRO A 77 22.06 0.65 -5.77
C PRO A 77 21.63 2.04 -6.24
N ASP A 78 20.72 2.10 -7.21
CA ASP A 78 20.09 3.30 -7.78
C ASP A 78 18.78 3.69 -7.09
N ASP A 79 18.52 3.14 -5.89
CA ASP A 79 17.35 3.40 -5.04
C ASP A 79 15.99 2.94 -5.58
N ARG A 80 15.96 2.20 -6.69
CA ARG A 80 14.77 1.44 -7.07
C ARG A 80 14.42 0.39 -6.02
N ILE A 81 13.14 0.18 -5.79
CA ILE A 81 12.65 -0.72 -4.74
C ILE A 81 12.54 -2.15 -5.29
N VAL A 82 13.07 -3.12 -4.54
CA VAL A 82 12.89 -4.56 -4.80
C VAL A 82 11.68 -5.08 -4.04
N SER A 83 11.57 -4.68 -2.78
CA SER A 83 10.50 -5.04 -1.85
C SER A 83 10.62 -4.18 -0.61
N GLU A 84 9.51 -3.96 0.06
CA GLU A 84 9.48 -3.20 1.30
C GLU A 84 8.46 -3.73 2.29
N ARG A 85 8.46 -3.11 3.46
CA ARG A 85 7.42 -3.22 4.46
C ARG A 85 7.31 -1.93 5.22
N GLU A 86 6.14 -1.35 5.10
CA GLU A 86 5.84 -0.07 5.69
C GLU A 86 5.09 -0.19 7.01
N ASN A 87 4.89 0.95 7.68
CA ASN A 87 4.02 1.09 8.84
C ASN A 87 4.36 0.13 10.01
N ILE A 88 5.65 -0.17 10.20
CA ILE A 88 6.12 -1.05 11.28
C ILE A 88 6.19 -0.25 12.58
N GLY A 89 5.16 -0.41 13.44
CA GLY A 89 5.06 0.31 14.71
C GLY A 89 6.17 -0.05 15.73
N PRO A 90 6.47 0.84 16.69
CA PRO A 90 7.41 0.57 17.78
C PRO A 90 7.12 -0.73 18.54
N GLY A 91 8.16 -1.53 18.80
CA GLY A 91 8.06 -2.80 19.54
C GLY A 91 7.41 -3.95 18.76
N THR A 92 7.09 -3.75 17.47
CA THR A 92 6.46 -4.78 16.63
C THR A 92 7.49 -5.55 15.81
N LYS A 93 7.07 -6.71 15.31
CA LYS A 93 7.84 -7.57 14.42
C LYS A 93 7.06 -7.81 13.14
N GLN A 94 7.75 -7.83 12.02
CA GLN A 94 7.18 -8.11 10.70
C GLN A 94 8.14 -9.02 9.93
N ARG A 95 7.60 -9.69 8.91
CA ARG A 95 8.39 -10.49 7.97
C ARG A 95 8.09 -10.05 6.55
N VAL A 96 9.11 -10.10 5.69
CA VAL A 96 8.99 -9.79 4.26
C VAL A 96 9.70 -10.87 3.49
N THR A 97 8.98 -11.55 2.60
CA THR A 97 9.58 -12.51 1.66
C THR A 97 9.84 -11.82 0.34
N ALA A 98 11.07 -11.90 -0.17
CA ALA A 98 11.48 -11.27 -1.41
C ALA A 98 12.31 -12.22 -2.29
N GLU A 99 12.20 -12.10 -3.61
CA GLU A 99 13.05 -12.77 -4.59
C GLU A 99 14.14 -11.80 -5.07
N VAL A 100 15.42 -12.17 -4.90
CA VAL A 100 16.56 -11.38 -5.35
C VAL A 100 17.44 -12.16 -6.33
N LYS A 101 17.94 -11.48 -7.36
CA LYS A 101 18.96 -12.00 -8.28
C LYS A 101 20.35 -11.78 -7.69
N ALA A 102 21.37 -12.40 -8.26
CA ALA A 102 22.74 -12.08 -7.90
C ALA A 102 23.06 -10.62 -8.25
N GLY A 103 23.70 -9.89 -7.35
CA GLY A 103 23.90 -8.45 -7.49
C GLY A 103 24.24 -7.76 -6.19
N ASP A 104 24.32 -6.44 -6.24
CA ASP A 104 24.52 -5.57 -5.10
C ASP A 104 23.20 -4.89 -4.74
N TYR A 105 22.88 -4.85 -3.45
CA TYR A 105 21.64 -4.31 -2.91
C TYR A 105 21.92 -3.54 -1.62
N ARG A 106 20.91 -2.84 -1.12
CA ARG A 106 20.92 -2.22 0.20
C ARG A 106 19.68 -2.61 0.99
N ILE A 107 19.84 -2.81 2.29
CA ILE A 107 18.72 -2.80 3.24
C ILE A 107 18.67 -1.43 3.88
N ALA A 108 17.51 -0.79 3.86
CA ALA A 108 17.32 0.53 4.45
C ALA A 108 16.20 0.51 5.49
N CYS A 109 16.44 1.05 6.68
CA CYS A 109 15.40 1.34 7.66
C CYS A 109 15.10 2.85 7.64
N LYS A 110 13.84 3.26 7.48
CA LYS A 110 13.42 4.67 7.46
C LYS A 110 12.60 5.03 8.71
N PRO A 111 13.24 5.34 9.85
CA PRO A 111 12.52 5.71 11.06
C PRO A 111 11.80 7.05 10.87
N GLY A 112 10.48 7.05 11.03
CA GLY A 112 9.62 8.19 10.76
C GLY A 112 9.19 8.33 9.30
N MET A 113 9.39 7.30 8.47
CA MET A 113 8.82 7.20 7.11
C MET A 113 9.25 8.34 6.17
N LYS A 114 10.46 8.88 6.37
CA LYS A 114 10.97 10.05 5.63
C LYS A 114 12.45 9.91 5.27
N GLY A 115 12.83 10.53 4.16
CA GLY A 115 14.20 10.61 3.67
C GLY A 115 14.75 9.27 3.16
N THR A 116 16.09 9.21 3.01
CA THR A 116 16.79 8.08 2.37
C THR A 116 17.03 6.87 3.28
N GLY A 117 16.75 7.01 4.58
CA GLY A 117 16.91 5.96 5.59
C GLY A 117 18.36 5.64 5.99
N ILE A 118 18.49 4.79 7.00
CA ILE A 118 19.77 4.25 7.47
C ILE A 118 20.04 2.96 6.71
N ARG A 119 21.13 2.93 5.94
CA ARG A 119 21.40 1.88 4.93
C ARG A 119 22.51 0.91 5.35
N GLN A 120 22.37 -0.34 4.94
CA GLN A 120 23.39 -1.40 5.03
C GLN A 120 23.55 -2.06 3.67
N ASP A 121 24.78 -2.30 3.24
CA ASP A 121 25.04 -3.04 2.00
C ASP A 121 24.70 -4.53 2.15
N LEU A 122 24.13 -5.11 1.09
CA LEU A 122 23.82 -6.53 0.97
C LEU A 122 24.36 -7.05 -0.36
N LYS A 123 25.29 -8.00 -0.29
CA LYS A 123 25.77 -8.75 -1.46
C LYS A 123 24.91 -9.99 -1.69
N VAL A 124 24.40 -10.16 -2.91
CA VAL A 124 23.70 -11.40 -3.30
C VAL A 124 24.59 -12.20 -4.24
N THR A 125 24.99 -13.40 -3.83
CA THR A 125 25.92 -14.29 -4.55
C THR A 125 25.23 -15.50 -5.18
N GLY A 126 25.92 -16.23 -6.06
CA GLY A 126 25.34 -17.34 -6.83
C GLY A 126 24.77 -16.93 -8.18
N GLY A 127 24.05 -17.83 -8.87
CA GLY A 127 23.61 -17.58 -10.25
C GLY A 127 22.62 -18.57 -10.86
N SER A 128 22.30 -19.68 -10.19
CA SER A 128 21.16 -20.52 -10.56
C SER A 128 19.93 -20.04 -9.79
N VAL A 129 19.09 -19.22 -10.42
CA VAL A 129 17.74 -18.95 -9.88
C VAL A 129 17.04 -20.30 -9.76
N ALA A 130 16.43 -20.60 -8.61
CA ALA A 130 15.61 -21.79 -8.48
C ALA A 130 14.59 -21.82 -9.64
N LYS A 131 14.30 -23.01 -10.18
CA LYS A 131 13.35 -23.13 -11.28
C LYS A 131 11.98 -22.65 -10.78
N ARG A 132 11.61 -21.42 -11.16
CA ARG A 132 10.33 -20.81 -10.85
C ARG A 132 9.21 -21.62 -11.51
N ASP A 133 8.08 -21.71 -10.83
CA ASP A 133 6.88 -22.28 -11.40
C ASP A 133 6.49 -21.49 -12.67
N PRO A 134 6.35 -22.13 -13.86
CA PRO A 134 5.99 -21.44 -15.09
C PRO A 134 4.68 -20.65 -15.02
N ARG A 135 3.78 -21.00 -14.09
CA ARG A 135 2.54 -20.24 -13.84
C ARG A 135 2.84 -18.88 -13.21
N LEU A 136 3.87 -18.78 -12.37
CA LEU A 136 4.34 -17.51 -11.82
C LEU A 136 5.01 -16.64 -12.89
N ASP A 137 5.73 -17.24 -13.85
CA ASP A 137 6.22 -16.50 -15.02
C ASP A 137 5.07 -15.88 -15.82
N LYS A 138 4.02 -16.67 -16.07
CA LYS A 138 2.80 -16.21 -16.76
C LYS A 138 2.08 -15.12 -15.95
N ALA A 139 2.00 -15.27 -14.63
CA ALA A 139 1.40 -14.26 -13.74
C ALA A 139 2.16 -12.93 -13.82
N VAL A 140 3.50 -12.95 -13.77
CA VAL A 140 4.34 -11.75 -13.91
C VAL A 140 4.16 -11.09 -15.28
N ALA A 141 4.11 -11.88 -16.36
CA ALA A 141 3.86 -11.35 -17.70
C ALA A 141 2.49 -10.67 -17.81
N ALA A 142 1.44 -11.32 -17.30
CA ALA A 142 0.08 -10.77 -17.29
C ALA A 142 -0.05 -9.52 -16.39
N TYR A 143 0.68 -9.46 -15.28
CA TYR A 143 0.69 -8.28 -14.42
C TYR A 143 1.40 -7.10 -15.07
N ARG A 144 2.49 -7.36 -15.83
CA ARG A 144 3.17 -6.33 -16.61
C ARG A 144 2.26 -5.74 -17.70
N GLU A 145 1.52 -6.60 -18.39
CA GLU A 145 0.51 -6.18 -19.37
C GLU A 145 -0.57 -5.32 -18.70
N TYR A 146 -1.14 -5.80 -17.60
CA TYR A 146 -2.12 -5.03 -16.81
C TYR A 146 -1.59 -3.66 -16.37
N ALA A 147 -0.36 -3.59 -15.84
CA ALA A 147 0.22 -2.33 -15.40
C ALA A 147 0.42 -1.35 -16.57
N GLN A 148 0.87 -1.86 -17.72
CA GLN A 148 1.01 -1.04 -18.93
C GLN A 148 -0.36 -0.56 -19.43
N GLU A 149 -1.38 -1.41 -19.43
CA GLU A 149 -2.75 -1.04 -19.81
C GLU A 149 -3.31 0.06 -18.90
N GLN A 150 -3.08 -0.02 -17.58
CA GLN A 150 -3.48 1.04 -16.65
C GLN A 150 -2.74 2.35 -16.97
N ALA A 151 -1.43 2.30 -17.22
CA ALA A 151 -0.66 3.49 -17.57
C ALA A 151 -1.11 4.13 -18.90
N ASP A 152 -1.38 3.31 -19.91
CA ASP A 152 -1.87 3.75 -21.21
C ASP A 152 -3.28 4.36 -21.10
N ALA A 153 -4.14 3.80 -20.25
CA ALA A 153 -5.49 4.31 -19.98
C ALA A 153 -5.50 5.59 -19.13
N THR A 154 -4.48 5.81 -18.29
CA THR A 154 -4.34 7.03 -17.46
C THR A 154 -4.10 8.27 -18.32
N LEU A 155 -3.26 8.20 -19.35
CA LEU A 155 -2.85 9.39 -20.11
C LEU A 155 -4.02 10.17 -20.77
N PRO A 156 -5.02 9.53 -21.41
CA PRO A 156 -6.19 10.24 -21.92
C PRO A 156 -7.03 10.94 -20.83
N LEU A 157 -7.13 10.35 -19.64
CA LEU A 157 -7.87 10.93 -18.51
C LEU A 157 -7.13 12.14 -17.94
N VAL A 158 -5.81 12.04 -17.80
CA VAL A 158 -4.93 13.17 -17.45
C VAL A 158 -5.02 14.27 -18.49
N ALA A 159 -5.01 13.96 -19.79
CA ALA A 159 -5.14 14.96 -20.85
C ALA A 159 -6.48 15.72 -20.74
N THR A 160 -7.56 15.04 -20.35
CA THR A 160 -8.86 15.66 -20.09
C THR A 160 -8.79 16.63 -18.90
N PHE A 161 -8.20 16.19 -17.79
CA PHE A 161 -7.98 17.01 -16.60
C PHE A 161 -7.12 18.25 -16.90
N VAL A 162 -5.95 18.06 -17.53
CA VAL A 162 -5.01 19.12 -17.88
C VAL A 162 -5.64 20.12 -18.85
N LYS A 163 -6.43 19.66 -19.82
CA LYS A 163 -7.17 20.56 -20.73
C LYS A 163 -8.11 21.48 -19.96
N ALA A 164 -8.86 20.96 -18.98
CA ALA A 164 -9.75 21.78 -18.15
C ALA A 164 -8.99 22.79 -17.29
N VAL A 165 -7.86 22.38 -16.68
CA VAL A 165 -6.97 23.29 -15.94
C VAL A 165 -6.45 24.40 -16.88
N LYS A 166 -5.99 24.06 -18.08
CA LYS A 166 -5.46 25.06 -19.04
C LYS A 166 -6.53 26.03 -19.54
N ALA A 167 -7.78 25.57 -19.66
CA ALA A 167 -8.92 26.43 -19.98
C ALA A 167 -9.31 27.37 -18.82
N GLY A 168 -8.84 27.11 -17.60
CA GLY A 168 -9.28 27.83 -16.40
C GLY A 168 -10.67 27.40 -15.93
N ASP A 169 -11.16 26.26 -16.41
CA ASP A 169 -12.48 25.72 -16.05
C ASP A 169 -12.34 24.87 -14.78
N VAL A 170 -12.58 25.51 -13.63
CA VAL A 170 -12.42 24.89 -12.31
C VAL A 170 -13.37 23.70 -12.14
N GLU A 171 -14.62 23.79 -12.59
CA GLU A 171 -15.60 22.74 -12.36
C GLU A 171 -15.36 21.54 -13.28
N ALA A 172 -14.99 21.76 -14.55
CA ALA A 172 -14.56 20.67 -15.42
C ALA A 172 -13.27 20.00 -14.91
N ALA A 173 -12.33 20.77 -14.36
CA ALA A 173 -11.09 20.23 -13.80
C ALA A 173 -11.38 19.37 -12.56
N LYS A 174 -12.26 19.82 -11.66
CA LYS A 174 -12.69 19.01 -10.50
C LYS A 174 -13.34 17.70 -10.92
N ALA A 175 -14.20 17.72 -11.94
CA ALA A 175 -14.87 16.52 -12.43
C ALA A 175 -13.91 15.50 -13.06
N ALA A 176 -12.81 15.98 -13.66
CA ALA A 176 -11.82 15.13 -14.32
C ALA A 176 -10.67 14.67 -13.40
N TYR A 177 -10.52 15.28 -12.22
CA TYR A 177 -9.43 15.03 -11.29
C TYR A 177 -9.36 13.57 -10.82
N ALA A 178 -10.37 13.08 -10.09
CA ALA A 178 -10.33 11.73 -9.53
C ALA A 178 -10.25 10.62 -10.61
N PRO A 179 -10.99 10.71 -11.75
CA PRO A 179 -10.79 9.78 -12.85
C PRO A 179 -9.35 9.71 -13.37
N SER A 180 -8.63 10.83 -13.37
CA SER A 180 -7.24 10.88 -13.85
C SER A 180 -6.23 10.13 -12.97
N ARG A 181 -6.60 9.79 -11.73
CA ARG A 181 -5.74 9.11 -10.75
C ARG A 181 -5.90 7.59 -10.72
N ILE A 182 -7.05 7.06 -11.15
CA ILE A 182 -7.43 5.65 -10.95
C ILE A 182 -6.37 4.64 -11.44
N GLY A 183 -5.79 4.86 -12.63
CA GLY A 183 -4.80 3.92 -13.16
C GLY A 183 -3.45 3.98 -12.42
N TRP A 184 -3.09 5.15 -11.89
CA TRP A 184 -1.93 5.32 -11.00
C TRP A 184 -2.15 4.55 -9.70
N GLU A 185 -3.24 4.82 -8.99
CA GLU A 185 -3.61 4.17 -7.72
C GLU A 185 -3.71 2.63 -7.82
N ARG A 186 -4.17 2.11 -8.95
CA ARG A 186 -4.20 0.65 -9.21
C ARG A 186 -2.81 0.01 -9.36
N THR A 187 -1.80 0.81 -9.65
CA THR A 187 -0.45 0.34 -10.02
C THR A 187 0.65 1.02 -9.23
N GLU A 188 0.30 1.66 -8.12
CA GLU A 188 1.18 2.42 -7.23
C GLU A 188 2.45 1.63 -6.86
N PRO A 189 2.40 0.33 -6.50
CA PRO A 189 3.63 -0.42 -6.19
C PRO A 189 4.60 -0.56 -7.39
N VAL A 190 4.08 -0.52 -8.62
CA VAL A 190 4.90 -0.49 -9.83
C VAL A 190 5.45 0.92 -10.05
N ALA A 191 4.64 1.96 -9.82
CA ALA A 191 5.04 3.35 -9.97
C ALA A 191 6.13 3.75 -8.95
N GLU A 192 5.93 3.44 -7.68
CA GLU A 192 6.86 3.73 -6.59
C GLU A 192 8.19 2.99 -6.75
N SER A 193 8.21 1.83 -7.42
CA SER A 193 9.44 1.07 -7.69
C SER A 193 10.52 1.87 -8.44
N PHE A 194 10.14 2.96 -9.12
CA PHE A 194 11.06 3.87 -9.81
C PHE A 194 11.65 4.98 -8.91
N GLY A 195 11.15 5.16 -7.69
CA GLY A 195 11.69 6.01 -6.63
C GLY A 195 11.52 7.52 -6.81
N ASP A 196 11.75 8.08 -8.00
CA ASP A 196 11.72 9.54 -8.23
C ASP A 196 10.41 10.06 -8.79
N ILE A 197 9.55 9.17 -9.29
CA ILE A 197 8.34 9.56 -10.03
C ILE A 197 7.18 9.90 -9.09
N ASP A 198 7.00 9.13 -8.03
CA ASP A 198 5.93 9.33 -7.05
C ASP A 198 5.96 10.75 -6.46
N PRO A 199 7.10 11.25 -5.93
CA PRO A 199 7.13 12.60 -5.37
C PRO A 199 6.87 13.74 -6.36
N LYS A 200 6.95 13.48 -7.67
CA LYS A 200 6.67 14.47 -8.72
C LYS A 200 5.18 14.56 -9.03
N VAL A 201 4.46 13.46 -8.94
CA VAL A 201 3.06 13.39 -9.39
C VAL A 201 2.07 13.28 -8.23
N ASP A 202 2.47 12.72 -7.08
CA ASP A 202 1.53 12.37 -6.01
C ASP A 202 1.94 12.74 -4.59
N VAL A 203 2.98 13.58 -4.42
CA VAL A 203 3.35 14.01 -3.06
C VAL A 203 2.27 14.90 -2.43
N ARG A 204 1.85 14.53 -1.22
CA ARG A 204 0.97 15.35 -0.37
C ARG A 204 1.73 16.48 0.31
N ALA A 205 1.00 17.51 0.74
CA ALA A 205 1.58 18.71 1.35
C ALA A 205 2.43 18.43 2.61
N ASP A 206 2.10 17.41 3.39
CA ASP A 206 2.82 16.97 4.60
C ASP A 206 3.94 15.96 4.34
N GLY A 207 3.97 15.39 3.12
CA GLY A 207 5.08 14.60 2.58
C GLY A 207 6.23 15.46 2.05
N LEU A 208 6.00 16.74 1.76
CA LEU A 208 7.03 17.63 1.22
C LEU A 208 8.26 17.77 2.11
N GLU A 209 9.43 17.61 1.51
CA GLU A 209 10.70 17.92 2.14
C GLU A 209 11.00 19.43 2.11
N ALA A 210 11.86 19.88 3.03
CA ALA A 210 12.23 21.29 3.11
C ALA A 210 12.89 21.76 1.81
N GLY A 211 12.29 22.74 1.14
CA GLY A 211 12.77 23.28 -0.13
C GLY A 211 12.34 22.49 -1.38
N GLN A 212 11.57 21.41 -1.22
CA GLN A 212 10.99 20.68 -2.35
C GLN A 212 9.93 21.55 -3.05
N THR A 213 10.00 21.63 -4.38
CA THR A 213 8.94 22.23 -5.19
C THR A 213 7.74 21.29 -5.20
N TRP A 214 6.57 21.79 -4.80
CA TRP A 214 5.35 20.99 -4.83
C TRP A 214 4.72 20.99 -6.23
N THR A 215 4.62 19.79 -6.83
CA THR A 215 4.04 19.53 -8.15
C THR A 215 2.92 18.48 -8.04
N GLY A 216 2.43 17.97 -9.17
CA GLY A 216 1.54 16.80 -9.16
C GLY A 216 0.06 17.08 -8.93
N TRP A 217 -0.71 16.01 -8.75
CA TRP A 217 -2.16 16.01 -8.54
C TRP A 217 -2.55 16.82 -7.31
N HIS A 218 -2.01 16.53 -6.13
CA HIS A 218 -2.41 17.20 -4.89
C HIS A 218 -2.13 18.71 -4.87
N ARG A 219 -1.07 19.17 -5.57
CA ARG A 219 -0.84 20.62 -5.74
C ARG A 219 -1.94 21.27 -6.57
N LEU A 220 -2.44 20.58 -7.60
CA LEU A 220 -3.55 21.05 -8.44
C LEU A 220 -4.90 20.89 -7.74
N GLU A 221 -5.09 19.82 -6.96
CA GLU A 221 -6.23 19.58 -6.07
C GLU A 221 -6.45 20.77 -5.13
N LYS A 222 -5.40 21.17 -4.39
CA LYS A 222 -5.45 22.35 -3.53
C LYS A 222 -5.91 23.60 -4.28
N ALA A 223 -5.38 23.82 -5.49
CA ALA A 223 -5.73 24.99 -6.29
C ALA A 223 -7.21 25.01 -6.68
N LEU A 224 -7.78 23.84 -6.96
CA LEU A 224 -9.17 23.68 -7.43
C LEU A 224 -10.18 23.77 -6.28
N TRP A 225 -9.91 23.13 -5.14
CA TRP A 225 -10.86 23.05 -4.02
C TRP A 225 -10.65 24.11 -2.94
N GLN A 226 -9.41 24.34 -2.53
CA GLN A 226 -9.10 25.29 -1.46
C GLN A 226 -8.94 26.71 -2.01
N ASP A 227 -8.04 26.90 -2.98
CA ASP A 227 -7.73 28.24 -3.51
C ASP A 227 -8.78 28.71 -4.52
N LYS A 228 -9.53 27.75 -5.10
CA LYS A 228 -10.59 27.94 -6.10
C LYS A 228 -10.16 28.83 -7.27
N LYS A 229 -8.90 28.68 -7.68
CA LYS A 229 -8.27 29.56 -8.67
C LYS A 229 -7.22 28.83 -9.47
N ILE A 230 -7.25 29.04 -10.78
CA ILE A 230 -6.22 28.62 -11.72
C ILE A 230 -5.47 29.86 -12.21
N THR A 231 -4.17 29.90 -12.01
CA THR A 231 -3.27 30.95 -12.53
C THR A 231 -2.36 30.39 -13.62
N ALA A 232 -1.45 31.22 -14.16
CA ALA A 232 -0.41 30.74 -15.06
C ALA A 232 0.46 29.63 -14.43
N ALA A 233 0.67 29.65 -13.11
CA ALA A 233 1.44 28.63 -12.40
C ALA A 233 0.76 27.26 -12.47
N GLU A 234 -0.55 27.16 -12.18
CA GLU A 234 -1.30 25.90 -12.28
C GLU A 234 -1.31 25.34 -13.71
N LYS A 235 -1.34 26.20 -14.73
CA LYS A 235 -1.26 25.75 -16.13
C LYS A 235 0.09 25.11 -16.45
N THR A 236 1.19 25.71 -15.97
CA THR A 236 2.53 25.13 -16.09
C THR A 236 2.64 23.81 -15.34
N LEU A 237 2.09 23.71 -14.12
CA LEU A 237 2.08 22.48 -13.34
C LEU A 237 1.27 21.36 -14.01
N ALA A 238 0.17 21.69 -14.68
CA ALA A 238 -0.63 20.73 -15.44
C ALA A 238 0.13 20.16 -16.66
N ASP A 239 0.92 21.00 -17.35
CA ASP A 239 1.81 20.54 -18.42
C ASP A 239 2.96 19.66 -17.86
N GLN A 240 3.49 20.00 -16.69
CA GLN A 240 4.48 19.19 -15.99
C GLN A 240 3.93 17.82 -15.60
N LEU A 241 2.72 17.75 -15.04
CA LEU A 241 2.04 16.48 -14.72
C LEU A 241 1.91 15.56 -15.93
N THR A 242 1.55 16.11 -17.10
CA THR A 242 1.49 15.33 -18.35
C THR A 242 2.86 14.76 -18.73
N THR A 243 3.92 15.56 -18.54
CA THR A 243 5.29 15.17 -18.85
C THR A 243 5.75 14.04 -17.95
N ASP A 244 5.54 14.17 -16.64
CA ASP A 244 5.94 13.18 -15.65
C ASP A 244 5.18 11.86 -15.84
N LEU A 245 3.86 11.91 -16.09
CA LEU A 245 3.08 10.68 -16.32
C LEU A 245 3.38 10.02 -17.67
N THR A 246 3.79 10.79 -18.68
CA THR A 246 4.29 10.23 -19.94
C THR A 246 5.64 9.53 -19.74
N ASP A 247 6.48 10.04 -18.85
CA ASP A 247 7.73 9.38 -18.46
C ASP A 247 7.47 8.11 -17.65
N TRP A 248 6.57 8.17 -16.66
CA TRP A 248 6.08 7.00 -15.92
C TRP A 248 5.60 5.89 -16.87
N GLN A 249 4.71 6.20 -17.81
CA GLN A 249 4.18 5.23 -18.78
C GLN A 249 5.28 4.52 -19.58
N LYS A 250 6.39 5.20 -19.92
CA LYS A 250 7.54 4.61 -20.62
C LYS A 250 8.42 3.73 -19.72
N ARG A 251 8.32 3.93 -18.40
CA ARG A 251 9.09 3.20 -17.38
C ARG A 251 8.37 1.92 -16.94
N VAL A 252 7.03 1.92 -16.86
CA VAL A 252 6.21 0.78 -16.37
C VAL A 252 6.63 -0.56 -16.98
N GLY A 253 6.75 -0.64 -18.30
CA GLY A 253 7.20 -1.86 -19.00
C GLY A 253 8.63 -2.35 -18.64
N LYS A 254 9.43 -1.55 -17.92
CA LYS A 254 10.81 -1.85 -17.51
C LYS A 254 10.94 -2.16 -16.01
N ALA A 255 9.85 -2.14 -15.24
CA ALA A 255 9.88 -2.49 -13.82
C ALA A 255 10.43 -3.92 -13.63
N GLU A 256 11.26 -4.13 -12.61
CA GLU A 256 11.68 -5.47 -12.19
C GLU A 256 10.57 -6.06 -11.32
N ILE A 257 9.77 -6.96 -11.92
CA ILE A 257 8.60 -7.56 -11.26
C ILE A 257 8.90 -9.02 -10.97
N THR A 258 8.67 -9.42 -9.72
CA THR A 258 8.74 -10.80 -9.24
C THR A 258 7.39 -11.20 -8.64
N PRO A 259 7.09 -12.51 -8.50
CA PRO A 259 5.86 -12.93 -7.81
C PRO A 259 5.78 -12.42 -6.37
N THR A 260 6.91 -12.36 -5.67
CA THR A 260 6.97 -11.81 -4.32
C THR A 260 6.72 -10.30 -4.32
N SER A 261 7.25 -9.54 -5.29
CA SER A 261 7.00 -8.10 -5.34
C SER A 261 5.56 -7.78 -5.74
N MET A 262 4.93 -8.61 -6.58
CA MET A 262 3.48 -8.53 -6.84
C MET A 262 2.66 -8.70 -5.54
N ALA A 263 3.00 -9.70 -4.72
CA ALA A 263 2.30 -9.97 -3.47
C ALA A 263 2.56 -8.89 -2.41
N ASN A 264 3.80 -8.41 -2.30
CA ASN A 264 4.17 -7.34 -1.36
C ASN A 264 3.54 -6.01 -1.78
N GLY A 265 3.56 -5.67 -3.07
CA GLY A 265 2.86 -4.49 -3.60
C GLY A 265 1.36 -4.52 -3.36
N ALA A 266 0.72 -5.68 -3.52
CA ALA A 266 -0.68 -5.82 -3.13
C ALA A 266 -0.90 -5.51 -1.64
N LYS A 267 0.05 -5.91 -0.79
CA LYS A 267 -0.03 -5.64 0.64
C LYS A 267 0.25 -4.18 0.99
N GLU A 268 1.19 -3.53 0.31
CA GLU A 268 1.56 -2.10 0.42
C GLU A 268 0.34 -1.22 0.15
N LEU A 269 -0.35 -1.45 -0.98
CA LEU A 269 -1.62 -0.79 -1.32
C LEU A 269 -2.66 -0.86 -0.18
N LEU A 270 -2.75 -1.99 0.53
CA LEU A 270 -3.68 -2.13 1.66
C LEU A 270 -3.15 -1.48 2.95
N ASP A 271 -1.83 -1.35 3.13
CA ASP A 271 -1.26 -0.59 4.26
C ASP A 271 -1.52 0.91 4.09
N GLU A 272 -1.30 1.48 2.90
CA GLU A 272 -1.63 2.88 2.60
C GLU A 272 -3.11 3.19 2.84
N VAL A 273 -3.98 2.29 2.39
CA VAL A 273 -5.41 2.42 2.65
C VAL A 273 -5.69 2.43 4.16
N ALA A 274 -5.03 1.55 4.92
CA ALA A 274 -5.24 1.41 6.35
C ALA A 274 -4.75 2.60 7.18
N THR A 275 -3.70 3.31 6.73
CA THR A 275 -3.05 4.36 7.52
C THR A 275 -3.35 5.77 7.03
N GLY A 276 -3.53 5.99 5.72
CA GLY A 276 -3.79 7.31 5.13
C GLY A 276 -5.20 7.47 4.55
N LYS A 277 -5.60 6.61 3.61
CA LYS A 277 -6.88 6.82 2.87
C LYS A 277 -8.11 6.60 3.76
N VAL A 278 -8.03 5.75 4.80
CA VAL A 278 -9.11 5.56 5.79
C VAL A 278 -9.22 6.68 6.84
N THR A 279 -8.29 7.63 6.87
CA THR A 279 -8.44 8.85 7.69
C THR A 279 -8.89 10.04 6.85
N GLY A 280 -8.81 9.93 5.52
CA GLY A 280 -9.13 10.99 4.56
C GLY A 280 -7.96 11.95 4.34
N GLU A 281 -6.73 11.48 4.55
CA GLU A 281 -5.52 12.30 4.46
C GLU A 281 -5.00 12.46 3.03
N GLU A 282 -5.38 11.53 2.13
CA GLU A 282 -4.96 11.49 0.73
C GLU A 282 -5.52 12.70 -0.01
N GLU A 283 -6.85 12.77 -0.04
CA GLU A 283 -7.62 13.74 -0.79
C GLU A 283 -8.18 14.81 0.16
N ARG A 284 -7.27 15.48 0.87
CA ARG A 284 -7.63 16.41 1.97
C ARG A 284 -8.45 17.63 1.53
N TYR A 285 -8.47 17.95 0.24
CA TYR A 285 -9.21 19.09 -0.30
C TYR A 285 -10.44 18.65 -1.09
N SER A 286 -10.32 17.60 -1.89
CA SER A 286 -11.37 17.10 -2.79
C SER A 286 -12.31 16.09 -2.12
N HIS A 287 -11.80 15.40 -1.10
CA HIS A 287 -12.45 14.29 -0.38
C HIS A 287 -12.88 13.14 -1.29
N THR A 288 -12.10 12.85 -2.34
CA THR A 288 -12.33 11.73 -3.25
C THR A 288 -11.65 10.42 -2.82
N ASP A 289 -11.21 10.29 -1.57
CA ASP A 289 -10.40 9.16 -1.06
C ASP A 289 -11.00 7.78 -1.34
N LEU A 290 -12.34 7.64 -1.42
CA LEU A 290 -12.97 6.35 -1.76
C LEU A 290 -12.73 5.91 -3.21
N VAL A 291 -12.43 6.82 -4.13
CA VAL A 291 -12.01 6.50 -5.50
C VAL A 291 -10.65 5.82 -5.46
N ASP A 292 -9.70 6.44 -4.76
CA ASP A 292 -8.31 5.97 -4.62
C ASP A 292 -8.28 4.64 -3.86
N PHE A 293 -8.98 4.56 -2.72
CA PHE A 293 -9.19 3.32 -1.97
C PHE A 293 -9.69 2.20 -2.88
N LYS A 294 -10.76 2.42 -3.65
CA LYS A 294 -11.30 1.40 -4.56
C LYS A 294 -10.27 0.98 -5.62
N ALA A 295 -9.51 1.93 -6.16
CA ALA A 295 -8.46 1.66 -7.13
C ALA A 295 -7.32 0.82 -6.52
N ASN A 296 -6.86 1.12 -5.32
CA ASN A 296 -5.84 0.31 -4.63
C ASN A 296 -6.33 -1.11 -4.36
N VAL A 297 -7.57 -1.27 -3.88
CA VAL A 297 -8.16 -2.61 -3.65
C VAL A 297 -8.20 -3.42 -4.93
N GLU A 298 -8.54 -2.79 -6.07
CA GLU A 298 -8.53 -3.47 -7.37
C GLU A 298 -7.12 -3.83 -7.84
N GLY A 299 -6.14 -2.95 -7.66
CA GLY A 299 -4.73 -3.24 -7.94
C GLY A 299 -4.21 -4.44 -7.15
N ALA A 300 -4.44 -4.42 -5.84
CA ALA A 300 -4.09 -5.51 -4.94
C ALA A 300 -4.80 -6.82 -5.29
N GLN A 301 -6.10 -6.75 -5.59
CA GLN A 301 -6.89 -7.91 -5.98
C GLN A 301 -6.41 -8.50 -7.31
N LYS A 302 -6.07 -7.67 -8.30
CA LYS A 302 -5.54 -8.14 -9.59
C LYS A 302 -4.24 -8.92 -9.42
N SER A 303 -3.33 -8.40 -8.59
CA SER A 303 -2.08 -9.11 -8.26
C SER A 303 -2.37 -10.46 -7.60
N TYR A 304 -3.25 -10.48 -6.58
CA TYR A 304 -3.68 -11.70 -5.91
C TYR A 304 -4.29 -12.72 -6.88
N GLU A 305 -5.21 -12.32 -7.74
CA GLU A 305 -5.89 -13.20 -8.71
C GLU A 305 -4.91 -13.89 -9.65
N LEU A 306 -3.86 -13.18 -10.10
CA LEU A 306 -2.83 -13.74 -10.96
C LEU A 306 -1.95 -14.77 -10.23
N LEU A 307 -1.71 -14.55 -8.93
CA LEU A 307 -0.91 -15.44 -8.07
C LEU A 307 -1.70 -16.61 -7.48
N LYS A 308 -3.02 -16.47 -7.40
CA LYS A 308 -3.96 -17.41 -6.78
C LYS A 308 -3.77 -18.88 -7.20
N PRO A 309 -3.53 -19.23 -8.48
CA PRO A 309 -3.38 -20.63 -8.87
C PRO A 309 -2.25 -21.36 -8.14
N VAL A 310 -1.13 -20.67 -7.91
CA VAL A 310 0.03 -21.25 -7.20
C VAL A 310 -0.17 -21.13 -5.68
N ALA A 311 -0.69 -20.00 -5.21
CA ALA A 311 -0.98 -19.80 -3.80
C ALA A 311 -1.99 -20.84 -3.27
N ALA A 312 -2.97 -21.25 -4.07
CA ALA A 312 -3.99 -22.22 -3.66
C ALA A 312 -3.43 -23.63 -3.46
N GLU A 313 -2.44 -24.03 -4.26
CA GLU A 313 -1.76 -25.32 -4.08
C GLU A 313 -0.87 -25.32 -2.84
N ASN A 314 -0.24 -24.18 -2.54
CA ASN A 314 0.69 -24.03 -1.44
C ASN A 314 0.01 -23.72 -0.09
N ASP A 315 -1.17 -23.10 -0.12
CA ASP A 315 -1.97 -22.71 1.05
C ASP A 315 -3.45 -22.41 0.67
N ALA A 316 -4.26 -23.47 0.51
CA ALA A 316 -5.67 -23.35 0.15
C ALA A 316 -6.52 -22.60 1.21
N ALA A 317 -6.14 -22.70 2.48
CA ALA A 317 -6.84 -22.01 3.57
C ALA A 317 -6.62 -20.50 3.48
N LEU A 318 -5.39 -20.07 3.21
CA LEU A 318 -5.08 -18.66 2.96
C LEU A 318 -5.89 -18.13 1.77
N VAL A 319 -5.93 -18.85 0.65
CA VAL A 319 -6.69 -18.42 -0.54
C VAL A 319 -8.18 -18.28 -0.24
N THR A 320 -8.77 -19.21 0.50
CA THR A 320 -10.18 -19.15 0.91
C THR A 320 -10.46 -17.90 1.74
N GLU A 321 -9.58 -17.56 2.68
CA GLU A 321 -9.72 -16.36 3.50
C GLU A 321 -9.54 -15.08 2.66
N LEU A 322 -8.57 -15.04 1.75
CA LEU A 322 -8.36 -13.89 0.86
C LEU A 322 -9.57 -13.63 -0.03
N ASP A 323 -10.14 -14.66 -0.66
CA ASP A 323 -11.35 -14.54 -1.48
C ASP A 323 -12.51 -13.92 -0.69
N LYS A 324 -12.73 -14.41 0.53
CA LYS A 324 -13.76 -13.91 1.43
C LYS A 324 -13.53 -12.44 1.79
N GLN A 325 -12.29 -12.07 2.16
CA GLN A 325 -11.99 -10.72 2.62
C GLN A 325 -12.02 -9.69 1.48
N PHE A 326 -11.51 -10.03 0.29
CA PHE A 326 -11.68 -9.19 -0.90
C PHE A 326 -13.15 -9.00 -1.25
N ALA A 327 -13.96 -10.05 -1.23
CA ALA A 327 -15.39 -9.95 -1.51
C ALA A 327 -16.12 -9.06 -0.46
N ALA A 328 -15.78 -9.22 0.83
CA ALA A 328 -16.35 -8.41 1.90
C ALA A 328 -15.99 -6.93 1.76
N LEU A 329 -14.72 -6.61 1.51
CA LEU A 329 -14.27 -5.21 1.34
C LEU A 329 -14.88 -4.55 0.11
N ASN A 330 -14.93 -5.25 -1.04
CA ASN A 330 -15.61 -4.74 -2.24
C ASN A 330 -17.09 -4.47 -1.98
N THR A 331 -17.80 -5.40 -1.34
CA THR A 331 -19.22 -5.24 -0.98
C THR A 331 -19.43 -4.04 -0.04
N LEU A 332 -18.49 -3.79 0.88
CA LEU A 332 -18.54 -2.63 1.76
C LEU A 332 -18.34 -1.32 0.99
N LEU A 333 -17.34 -1.24 0.12
CA LEU A 333 -17.11 -0.07 -0.73
C LEU A 333 -18.30 0.22 -1.65
N ASP A 334 -18.97 -0.83 -2.15
CA ASP A 334 -20.15 -0.70 -3.01
C ASP A 334 -21.31 0.06 -2.35
N LYS A 335 -21.40 0.08 -1.02
CA LYS A 335 -22.40 0.87 -0.28
C LYS A 335 -22.25 2.38 -0.50
N TYR A 336 -21.07 2.84 -0.90
CA TYR A 336 -20.75 4.26 -1.05
C TYR A 336 -20.83 4.77 -2.48
N ARG A 337 -21.30 3.97 -3.43
CA ARG A 337 -21.46 4.35 -4.85
C ARG A 337 -22.84 3.94 -5.37
N PRO A 338 -23.36 4.57 -6.44
CA PRO A 338 -24.71 4.27 -6.92
C PRO A 338 -24.85 2.89 -7.57
N ASN A 339 -23.76 2.33 -8.10
CA ASN A 339 -23.70 0.97 -8.64
C ASN A 339 -22.24 0.50 -8.78
N THR A 340 -22.04 -0.80 -9.00
CA THR A 340 -20.72 -1.47 -9.02
C THR A 340 -19.80 -1.10 -10.18
N THR A 341 -20.33 -0.44 -11.22
CA THR A 341 -19.55 0.03 -12.38
C THR A 341 -19.17 1.50 -12.29
N SER A 342 -19.74 2.23 -11.32
CA SER A 342 -19.50 3.66 -11.15
C SER A 342 -18.31 3.90 -10.25
N TYR A 343 -17.53 4.92 -10.61
CA TYR A 343 -16.52 5.54 -9.75
C TYR A 343 -17.02 6.84 -9.09
N ALA A 344 -18.32 7.14 -9.20
CA ALA A 344 -18.93 8.22 -8.45
C ALA A 344 -19.17 7.77 -7.01
N PHE A 345 -18.16 7.95 -6.15
CA PHE A 345 -18.25 7.64 -4.74
C PHE A 345 -18.79 8.80 -3.91
N THR A 346 -19.34 8.45 -2.75
CA THR A 346 -19.67 9.39 -1.69
C THR A 346 -18.39 10.10 -1.23
N SER A 347 -18.44 11.42 -1.17
CA SER A 347 -17.35 12.25 -0.65
C SER A 347 -16.96 11.82 0.78
N TYR A 348 -15.66 11.74 1.06
CA TYR A 348 -15.12 11.15 2.28
C TYR A 348 -15.50 11.92 3.57
N ASP A 349 -15.74 13.23 3.45
CA ASP A 349 -16.27 14.07 4.53
C ASP A 349 -17.67 13.65 5.00
N LYS A 350 -18.43 12.95 4.16
CA LYS A 350 -19.76 12.39 4.50
C LYS A 350 -19.69 10.98 5.10
N VAL A 351 -18.53 10.33 5.06
CA VAL A 351 -18.32 9.03 5.70
C VAL A 351 -18.13 9.28 7.19
N GLY A 352 -19.18 9.05 7.98
CA GLY A 352 -19.15 9.24 9.44
C GLY A 352 -18.20 8.28 10.15
N ALA A 353 -17.87 8.57 11.41
CA ALA A 353 -16.90 7.81 12.21
C ALA A 353 -17.17 6.30 12.25
N ALA A 354 -18.44 5.88 12.32
CA ALA A 354 -18.81 4.46 12.28
C ALA A 354 -18.46 3.80 10.93
N GLY A 355 -18.72 4.49 9.82
CA GLY A 355 -18.37 4.00 8.48
C GLY A 355 -16.87 3.94 8.25
N ARG A 356 -16.12 4.95 8.74
CA ARG A 356 -14.64 4.93 8.70
C ARG A 356 -14.07 3.76 9.51
N LYS A 357 -14.66 3.47 10.68
CA LYS A 357 -14.28 2.31 11.48
C LYS A 357 -14.59 0.99 10.75
N GLU A 358 -15.76 0.85 10.13
CA GLU A 358 -16.13 -0.35 9.36
C GLU A 358 -15.16 -0.59 8.20
N LEU A 359 -14.78 0.48 7.47
CA LEU A 359 -13.77 0.42 6.41
C LEU A 359 -12.40 0.00 6.96
N SER A 360 -11.95 0.61 8.06
CA SER A 360 -10.67 0.27 8.70
C SER A 360 -10.63 -1.18 9.17
N ASP A 361 -11.68 -1.66 9.82
CA ASP A 361 -11.77 -3.05 10.28
C ASP A 361 -11.71 -4.04 9.10
N ALA A 362 -12.40 -3.73 7.99
CA ALA A 362 -12.41 -4.57 6.79
C ALA A 362 -11.05 -4.58 6.07
N VAL A 363 -10.37 -3.44 6.00
CA VAL A 363 -9.01 -3.35 5.45
C VAL A 363 -8.05 -4.16 6.27
N ASN A 364 -8.09 -4.03 7.60
CA ASN A 364 -7.23 -4.81 8.51
C ASN A 364 -7.48 -6.31 8.38
N ALA A 365 -8.74 -6.73 8.25
CA ALA A 365 -9.12 -8.12 8.06
C ALA A 365 -8.58 -8.73 6.75
N LEU A 366 -8.41 -7.92 5.69
CA LEU A 366 -7.78 -8.33 4.43
C LEU A 366 -6.24 -8.24 4.50
N ALA A 367 -5.71 -7.18 5.10
CA ALA A 367 -4.28 -6.88 5.15
C ALA A 367 -3.49 -7.99 5.87
N GLU A 368 -4.01 -8.54 6.96
CA GLU A 368 -3.33 -9.60 7.70
C GLU A 368 -3.10 -10.88 6.87
N PRO A 369 -4.13 -11.54 6.28
CA PRO A 369 -3.90 -12.68 5.41
C PRO A 369 -3.09 -12.30 4.16
N LEU A 370 -3.31 -11.12 3.57
CA LEU A 370 -2.59 -10.72 2.35
C LEU A 370 -1.07 -10.64 2.56
N SER A 371 -0.62 -10.32 3.78
CA SER A 371 0.81 -10.31 4.13
C SER A 371 1.50 -11.68 4.00
N LYS A 372 0.72 -12.78 3.97
CA LYS A 372 1.22 -14.15 3.86
C LYS A 372 1.32 -14.63 2.40
N LEU A 373 0.79 -13.85 1.45
CA LEU A 373 0.72 -14.23 0.03
C LEU A 373 2.12 -14.42 -0.58
N ALA A 374 3.07 -13.52 -0.28
CA ALA A 374 4.43 -13.60 -0.80
C ALA A 374 5.13 -14.90 -0.37
N ALA A 375 4.97 -15.29 0.89
CA ALA A 375 5.49 -16.56 1.40
C ALA A 375 4.79 -17.77 0.75
N ALA A 376 3.47 -17.69 0.50
CA ALA A 376 2.71 -18.76 -0.13
C ALA A 376 3.14 -19.01 -1.59
N VAL A 377 3.55 -17.99 -2.34
CA VAL A 377 4.01 -18.15 -3.73
C VAL A 377 5.51 -18.44 -3.86
N ALA A 378 6.26 -18.32 -2.78
CA ALA A 378 7.71 -18.53 -2.75
C ALA A 378 8.13 -19.93 -2.22
N LYS A 379 7.16 -20.84 -2.02
CA LYS A 379 7.42 -22.20 -1.48
C LYS A 379 8.06 -23.14 -2.49
#